data_AF-A0A550GYF6-F1
#
_entry.id   AF-A0A550GYF6-F1
#
_cell.length_a   1.000
_cell.length_b   1.000
_cell.length_c   1.000
_cell.angle_alpha   90.00
_cell.angle_beta   90.00
_cell.angle_gamma   90.00
#
_symmetry.space_group_name_H-M   'P 1'
#
loop_
_entity.id
_entity.type
_entity.pdbx_description
1 polymer ?
#
loop_
_entity_poly.entity_id
_entity_poly.type
_entity_poly.pdbx_seq_one_letter_code
_entity_poly.pdbx_strand_id
1 'polypeptide(L)'
;MKQLFWVGCLDNDAGLRSVGDQAQILAVEHFLQDHFSDYEVKRFYRSQISDFFKCDIHPGDLIFIHSSGDFGDLYPEWHKIRKQIVTKFLLNLVVQLPVSVLYQSAASFEEDKIFFSDKKNFLLLCRSENDATMLSNNFACRVEFFPDFAFYLKPELRNYQREGVLFVLRKDWESSLQSEFSLAVNRVEKPLRVLGRILGKDLLIVARSFAKKLDRRILVDFIKKNFKDATIKDVQVSVLPISDANRQKIVFDVLDFYQHFKLVITDRFHGLVFATLTNTPAIPVKGKIIEKTAVPNFDYNKYFNAFRSILFTKVKNKTESKMLSVDKADYVLNLIKSRRSIRKWKTQKVPENDIQAVLEAGIWAPNACSSQATRFRVAFDPPLIRQVCQFTSPWFRRNLPNKIILVYYDTSKFSLNGWMQRFIWQDTACAMMNMMLMAEALGLKTCWASVNPEEAKQIKRLVRVPESYILTCMLLLGFSDQKVSLDSMHQGNIIRRREYTAYSETAKRI
;
A
#
# COMPACT_ATOMS: atom_id res chain seq x y z
N MET A 1 21.38 -18.14 -8.97
CA MET A 1 20.08 -18.50 -9.60
C MET A 1 19.09 -17.42 -9.19
N LYS A 2 18.17 -16.97 -10.06
CA LYS A 2 17.18 -15.95 -9.67
C LYS A 2 16.13 -16.59 -8.76
N GLN A 3 15.71 -15.92 -7.69
CA GLN A 3 14.71 -16.48 -6.77
C GLN A 3 13.35 -15.78 -6.93
N LEU A 4 12.28 -16.56 -6.82
CA LEU A 4 10.91 -16.08 -6.77
C LEU A 4 10.24 -16.60 -5.49
N PHE A 5 9.83 -15.69 -4.63
CA PHE A 5 9.14 -15.99 -3.39
C PHE A 5 7.63 -15.85 -3.60
N TRP A 6 6.91 -16.97 -3.62
CA TRP A 6 5.46 -16.98 -3.71
C TRP A 6 4.83 -17.17 -2.33
N VAL A 7 4.22 -16.10 -1.81
CA VAL A 7 3.83 -15.99 -0.39
C VAL A 7 2.32 -15.84 -0.21
N GLY A 8 1.81 -16.33 0.90
CA GLY A 8 0.41 -16.15 1.27
C GLY A 8 -0.55 -17.18 0.71
N CYS A 9 -0.02 -18.32 0.26
CA CYS A 9 -0.84 -19.47 -0.13
C CYS A 9 -1.68 -19.91 1.07
N LEU A 10 -2.94 -20.28 0.81
CA LEU A 10 -3.81 -20.82 1.84
C LEU A 10 -3.28 -22.16 2.35
N ASP A 11 -3.24 -22.32 3.67
CA ASP A 11 -2.77 -23.55 4.31
C ASP A 11 -3.63 -24.76 3.91
N ASN A 12 -2.98 -25.93 3.88
CA ASN A 12 -3.63 -27.21 3.57
C ASN A 12 -4.43 -27.79 4.78
N ASP A 13 -4.63 -27.00 5.83
CA ASP A 13 -5.31 -27.44 7.06
C ASP A 13 -6.83 -27.57 6.87
N ALA A 14 -7.44 -28.44 7.70
CA ALA A 14 -8.78 -29.02 7.61
C ALA A 14 -9.99 -28.05 7.44
N GLY A 15 -9.77 -26.73 7.48
CA GLY A 15 -10.79 -25.70 7.36
C GLY A 15 -11.00 -25.13 5.94
N LEU A 16 -9.98 -25.14 5.07
CA LEU A 16 -10.05 -24.47 3.76
C LEU A 16 -10.44 -25.45 2.65
N ARG A 17 -11.75 -25.61 2.49
CA ARG A 17 -12.37 -26.56 1.56
C ARG A 17 -12.80 -25.91 0.23
N SER A 18 -12.48 -24.64 0.01
CA SER A 18 -12.88 -23.89 -1.18
C SER A 18 -12.16 -24.42 -2.42
N VAL A 19 -12.89 -25.10 -3.31
CA VAL A 19 -12.32 -25.66 -4.54
C VAL A 19 -11.85 -24.55 -5.48
N GLY A 20 -12.56 -23.42 -5.50
CA GLY A 20 -12.17 -22.24 -6.28
C GLY A 20 -10.80 -21.69 -5.89
N ASP A 21 -10.56 -21.45 -4.60
CA ASP A 21 -9.26 -20.91 -4.16
C ASP A 21 -8.12 -21.91 -4.40
N GLN A 22 -8.41 -23.22 -4.26
CA GLN A 22 -7.46 -24.28 -4.57
C GLN A 22 -7.17 -24.39 -6.08
N ALA A 23 -8.16 -24.12 -6.93
CA ALA A 23 -7.96 -24.01 -8.37
C ALA A 23 -7.02 -22.83 -8.71
N GLN A 24 -7.11 -21.71 -7.99
CA GLN A 24 -6.15 -20.60 -8.16
C GLN A 24 -4.73 -21.00 -7.78
N ILE A 25 -4.55 -21.70 -6.65
CA ILE A 25 -3.22 -22.21 -6.24
C ILE A 25 -2.65 -23.12 -7.32
N LEU A 26 -3.43 -24.11 -7.77
CA LEU A 26 -3.00 -25.03 -8.82
C LEU A 26 -2.65 -24.30 -10.13
N ALA A 27 -3.46 -23.32 -10.50
CA ALA A 27 -3.25 -22.56 -11.72
C ALA A 27 -2.00 -21.69 -11.67
N VAL A 28 -1.73 -21.02 -10.53
CA VAL A 28 -0.49 -20.27 -10.31
C VAL A 28 0.71 -21.21 -10.31
N GLU A 29 0.59 -22.40 -9.73
CA GLU A 29 1.65 -23.41 -9.72
C GLU A 29 2.03 -23.85 -11.13
N HIS A 30 1.05 -24.24 -11.96
CA HIS A 30 1.29 -24.56 -13.39
C HIS A 30 1.86 -23.35 -14.14
N PHE A 31 1.30 -22.16 -13.92
CA PHE A 31 1.77 -20.94 -14.57
C PHE A 31 3.23 -20.61 -14.25
N LEU A 32 3.63 -20.74 -12.98
CA LEU A 32 5.02 -20.48 -12.57
C LEU A 32 5.98 -21.53 -13.16
N GLN A 33 5.56 -22.79 -13.26
CA GLN A 33 6.35 -23.84 -13.93
C GLN A 33 6.55 -23.52 -15.42
N ASP A 34 5.47 -23.11 -16.11
CA ASP A 34 5.49 -22.84 -17.55
C ASP A 34 6.21 -21.54 -17.91
N HIS A 35 6.03 -20.48 -17.10
CA HIS A 35 6.48 -19.13 -17.44
C HIS A 35 7.63 -18.62 -16.59
N PHE A 36 8.05 -19.29 -15.52
CA PHE A 36 9.14 -18.86 -14.63
C PHE A 36 10.12 -20.01 -14.32
N SER A 37 10.30 -20.94 -15.26
CA SER A 37 11.27 -22.04 -15.15
C SER A 37 12.73 -21.58 -14.99
N ASP A 38 13.04 -20.32 -15.30
CA ASP A 38 14.34 -19.67 -15.08
C ASP A 38 14.54 -19.14 -13.63
N TYR A 39 13.54 -19.32 -12.76
CA TYR A 39 13.58 -18.96 -11.35
C TYR A 39 13.48 -20.19 -10.44
N GLU A 40 14.19 -20.15 -9.32
CA GLU A 40 13.95 -21.04 -8.19
C GLU A 40 12.73 -20.51 -7.41
N VAL A 41 11.60 -21.22 -7.50
CA VAL A 41 10.35 -20.82 -6.85
C VAL A 41 10.28 -21.37 -5.42
N LYS A 42 10.18 -20.49 -4.44
CA LYS A 42 10.00 -20.82 -3.02
C LYS A 42 8.60 -20.42 -2.57
N ARG A 43 7.78 -21.43 -2.25
CA ARG A 43 6.39 -21.24 -1.82
C ARG A 43 6.30 -21.16 -0.29
N PHE A 44 5.50 -20.21 0.20
CA PHE A 44 5.18 -20.04 1.62
C PHE A 44 3.67 -19.94 1.83
N TYR A 45 3.15 -20.78 2.72
CA TYR A 45 1.77 -20.67 3.20
C TYR A 45 1.60 -19.50 4.18
N ARG A 46 0.36 -19.12 4.47
CA ARG A 46 0.06 -18.08 5.46
C ARG A 46 0.60 -18.45 6.85
N SER A 47 0.53 -19.70 7.26
CA SER A 47 1.15 -20.17 8.52
C SER A 47 2.67 -19.99 8.57
N GLN A 48 3.33 -19.98 7.41
CA GLN A 48 4.79 -19.89 7.26
C GLN A 48 5.29 -18.46 7.00
N ILE A 49 4.44 -17.46 7.19
CA ILE A 49 4.80 -16.07 6.85
C ILE A 49 5.98 -15.54 7.69
N SER A 50 6.12 -16.02 8.92
CA SER A 50 7.25 -15.69 9.79
C SER A 50 8.57 -16.21 9.24
N ASP A 51 8.57 -17.39 8.61
CA ASP A 51 9.75 -18.00 8.01
C ASP A 51 10.12 -17.32 6.69
N PHE A 52 9.11 -16.90 5.91
CA PHE A 52 9.35 -16.02 4.76
C PHE A 52 10.10 -14.75 5.17
N PHE A 53 9.71 -14.08 6.25
CA PHE A 53 10.39 -12.86 6.70
C PHE A 53 11.83 -13.08 7.19
N LYS A 54 12.23 -14.32 7.48
CA LYS A 54 13.61 -14.69 7.86
C LYS A 54 14.47 -15.07 6.66
N CYS A 55 13.89 -15.23 5.47
CA CYS A 55 14.64 -15.58 4.28
C CYS A 55 15.60 -14.46 3.89
N ASP A 56 16.77 -14.85 3.38
CA ASP A 56 17.71 -13.93 2.77
C ASP A 56 17.23 -13.61 1.35
N ILE A 57 16.64 -12.43 1.17
CA ILE A 57 16.05 -11.96 -0.08
C ILE A 57 16.90 -10.80 -0.59
N HIS A 58 17.49 -10.97 -1.77
CA HIS A 58 18.40 -9.99 -2.34
C HIS A 58 17.66 -9.06 -3.33
N PRO A 59 18.16 -7.82 -3.55
CA PRO A 59 17.62 -6.96 -4.59
C PRO A 59 17.60 -7.64 -5.96
N GLY A 60 16.45 -7.64 -6.63
CA GLY A 60 16.24 -8.29 -7.92
C GLY A 60 15.49 -9.64 -7.86
N ASP A 61 15.39 -10.25 -6.68
CA ASP A 61 14.46 -11.36 -6.46
C ASP A 61 13.01 -10.87 -6.58
N LEU A 62 12.12 -11.77 -7.03
CA LEU A 62 10.70 -11.48 -7.20
C LEU A 62 9.90 -11.93 -5.98
N ILE A 63 8.91 -11.15 -5.59
CA ILE A 63 7.99 -11.52 -4.50
C ILE A 63 6.57 -11.47 -5.02
N PHE A 64 5.92 -12.62 -5.12
CA PHE A 64 4.52 -12.72 -5.51
C PHE A 64 3.65 -12.98 -4.29
N ILE A 65 2.73 -12.07 -4.00
CA ILE A 65 1.69 -12.26 -2.99
C ILE A 65 0.53 -12.98 -3.68
N HIS A 66 0.12 -14.11 -3.13
CA HIS A 66 -0.90 -14.98 -3.72
C HIS A 66 -2.23 -14.26 -3.97
N SER A 67 -2.95 -14.72 -5.00
CA SER A 67 -4.29 -14.27 -5.34
C SER A 67 -5.26 -14.55 -4.20
N SER A 68 -6.10 -13.57 -3.87
CA SER A 68 -7.04 -13.69 -2.74
C SER A 68 -8.17 -12.65 -2.84
N GLY A 69 -9.28 -12.90 -2.15
CA GLY A 69 -10.43 -12.00 -2.11
C GLY A 69 -10.35 -10.95 -0.99
N ASP A 70 -9.15 -10.47 -0.63
CA ASP A 70 -8.91 -9.82 0.66
C ASP A 70 -8.11 -8.51 0.61
N PHE A 71 -8.17 -7.79 -0.52
CA PHE A 71 -7.55 -6.48 -0.61
C PHE A 71 -8.51 -5.40 -0.08
N GLY A 72 -8.25 -4.94 1.14
CA GLY A 72 -8.92 -3.79 1.77
C GLY A 72 -9.16 -4.06 3.25
N ASP A 73 -10.23 -3.51 3.82
CA ASP A 73 -10.47 -3.46 5.26
C ASP A 73 -11.30 -4.64 5.83
N LEU A 74 -11.89 -5.48 4.98
CA LEU A 74 -12.67 -6.64 5.44
C LEU A 74 -11.79 -7.72 6.11
N TYR A 75 -10.52 -7.81 5.72
CA TYR A 75 -9.56 -8.82 6.22
C TYR A 75 -8.27 -8.14 6.71
N PRO A 76 -8.33 -7.41 7.83
CA PRO A 76 -7.29 -6.48 8.25
C PRO A 76 -5.96 -7.17 8.56
N GLU A 77 -5.98 -8.39 9.09
CA GLU A 77 -4.75 -9.12 9.47
C GLU A 77 -3.87 -9.42 8.25
N TRP A 78 -4.45 -9.97 7.18
CA TRP A 78 -3.68 -10.28 5.97
C TRP A 78 -3.32 -9.02 5.20
N HIS A 79 -4.19 -8.00 5.21
CA HIS A 79 -3.89 -6.72 4.61
C HIS A 79 -2.72 -6.01 5.32
N LYS A 80 -2.62 -6.11 6.65
CA LYS A 80 -1.47 -5.61 7.42
C LYS A 80 -0.18 -6.33 7.06
N ILE A 81 -0.21 -7.65 6.94
CA ILE A 81 0.95 -8.45 6.50
C ILE A 81 1.41 -8.01 5.11
N ARG A 82 0.48 -7.81 4.16
CA ARG A 82 0.80 -7.28 2.82
C ARG A 82 1.55 -5.95 2.89
N LYS A 83 1.06 -5.01 3.71
CA LYS A 83 1.76 -3.72 3.93
C LYS A 83 3.17 -3.91 4.49
N GLN A 84 3.37 -4.87 5.39
CA GLN A 84 4.71 -5.20 5.91
C GLN A 84 5.64 -5.74 4.83
N ILE A 85 5.17 -6.64 3.96
CA ILE A 85 5.94 -7.17 2.82
C ILE A 85 6.39 -6.02 1.92
N VAL A 86 5.45 -5.17 1.49
CA VAL A 86 5.73 -4.04 0.59
C VAL A 86 6.67 -3.01 1.24
N THR A 87 6.60 -2.83 2.56
CA THR A 87 7.49 -1.90 3.29
C THR A 87 8.89 -2.47 3.49
N LYS A 88 9.03 -3.77 3.71
CA LYS A 88 10.32 -4.40 3.99
C LYS A 88 11.15 -4.55 2.71
N PHE A 89 10.52 -4.91 1.59
CA PHE A 89 11.21 -5.27 0.36
C PHE A 89 11.09 -4.20 -0.72
N LEU A 90 11.42 -2.94 -0.38
CA LEU A 90 11.27 -1.79 -1.27
C LEU A 90 12.13 -1.85 -2.54
N LEU A 91 13.22 -2.62 -2.53
CA LEU A 91 14.12 -2.79 -3.67
C LEU A 91 13.73 -3.97 -4.58
N ASN A 92 12.74 -4.77 -4.18
CA ASN A 92 12.26 -5.92 -4.93
C ASN A 92 10.97 -5.57 -5.66
N LEU A 93 10.75 -6.20 -6.81
CA LEU A 93 9.44 -6.16 -7.46
C LEU A 93 8.47 -7.05 -6.67
N VAL A 94 7.56 -6.41 -5.94
CA VAL A 94 6.48 -7.07 -5.20
C VAL A 94 5.22 -7.04 -6.05
N VAL A 95 4.68 -8.20 -6.38
CA VAL A 95 3.48 -8.34 -7.22
C VAL A 95 2.37 -8.95 -6.38
N GLN A 96 1.31 -8.20 -6.14
CA GLN A 96 0.05 -8.79 -5.69
C GLN A 96 -0.62 -9.42 -6.92
N LEU A 97 -0.68 -10.75 -6.96
CA LEU A 97 -1.45 -11.49 -7.96
C LEU A 97 -2.96 -11.13 -7.85
N PRO A 98 -3.77 -11.31 -8.91
CA PRO A 98 -5.17 -10.85 -9.01
C PRO A 98 -5.97 -10.97 -7.71
N VAL A 99 -6.46 -9.83 -7.22
CA VAL A 99 -7.30 -9.73 -6.02
C VAL A 99 -8.67 -9.17 -6.31
N SER A 100 -9.63 -9.46 -5.40
CA SER A 100 -10.85 -8.66 -5.28
C SER A 100 -10.60 -7.55 -4.28
N VAL A 101 -11.13 -6.37 -4.57
CA VAL A 101 -10.96 -5.17 -3.74
C VAL A 101 -12.24 -4.93 -2.96
N LEU A 102 -12.12 -4.63 -1.66
CA LEU A 102 -13.28 -4.31 -0.84
C LEU A 102 -12.91 -3.37 0.30
N TYR A 103 -13.52 -2.18 0.30
CA TYR A 103 -13.46 -1.21 1.39
C TYR A 103 -14.86 -0.93 1.93
N GLN A 104 -15.05 -1.10 3.24
CA GLN A 104 -16.26 -0.68 3.96
C GLN A 104 -16.11 0.74 4.52
N SER A 105 -14.88 1.17 4.77
CA SER A 105 -14.50 2.45 5.36
C SER A 105 -13.77 3.34 4.35
N ALA A 106 -14.33 4.53 4.10
CA ALA A 106 -13.67 5.55 3.28
C ALA A 106 -12.33 6.01 3.91
N ALA A 107 -12.24 6.01 5.24
CA ALA A 107 -10.98 6.37 5.92
C ALA A 107 -9.88 5.34 5.63
N SER A 108 -10.22 4.04 5.67
CA SER A 108 -9.27 2.97 5.34
C SER A 108 -8.83 3.02 3.88
N PHE A 109 -9.73 3.40 2.97
CA PHE A 109 -9.38 3.64 1.57
C PHE A 109 -8.36 4.78 1.41
N GLU A 110 -8.58 5.93 2.07
CA GLU A 110 -7.66 7.07 2.00
C GLU A 110 -6.30 6.77 2.66
N GLU A 111 -6.29 6.01 3.76
CA GLU A 111 -5.05 5.53 4.39
C GLU A 111 -4.23 4.65 3.42
N ASP A 112 -4.89 3.73 2.72
CA ASP A 112 -4.24 2.85 1.75
C ASP A 112 -3.75 3.60 0.52
N LYS A 113 -4.55 4.55 0.04
CA LYS A 113 -4.18 5.46 -1.05
C LYS A 113 -2.87 6.17 -0.75
N ILE A 114 -2.73 6.73 0.45
CA ILE A 114 -1.51 7.38 0.91
C ILE A 114 -0.39 6.35 1.06
N PHE A 115 -0.65 5.22 1.72
CA PHE A 115 0.36 4.20 2.00
C PHE A 115 0.99 3.59 0.75
N PHE A 116 0.19 3.32 -0.28
CA PHE A 116 0.67 2.72 -1.53
C PHE A 116 1.24 3.76 -2.52
N SER A 117 1.04 5.06 -2.28
CA SER A 117 1.42 6.12 -3.23
C SER A 117 2.91 6.19 -3.57
N ASP A 118 3.79 5.80 -2.64
CA ASP A 118 5.24 5.85 -2.79
C ASP A 118 5.86 4.47 -3.14
N LYS A 119 5.04 3.42 -3.28
CA LYS A 119 5.49 2.03 -3.48
C LYS A 119 5.74 1.72 -4.95
N LYS A 120 6.82 2.29 -5.51
CA LYS A 120 7.17 2.23 -6.95
C LYS A 120 7.44 0.82 -7.48
N ASN A 121 7.93 -0.08 -6.63
CA ASN A 121 8.20 -1.46 -6.99
C ASN A 121 7.06 -2.41 -6.58
N PHE A 122 5.86 -1.87 -6.33
CA PHE A 122 4.66 -2.65 -6.07
C PHE A 122 3.72 -2.63 -7.27
N LEU A 123 3.35 -3.81 -7.76
CA LEU A 123 2.32 -4.03 -8.78
C LEU A 123 1.11 -4.69 -8.16
N LEU A 124 -0.04 -4.03 -8.23
CA LEU A 124 -1.33 -4.54 -7.78
C LEU A 124 -2.16 -5.02 -8.96
N LEU A 125 -2.37 -6.33 -9.08
CA LEU A 125 -3.26 -6.90 -10.07
C LEU A 125 -4.67 -7.04 -9.49
N CYS A 126 -5.66 -6.48 -10.16
CA CYS A 126 -7.07 -6.56 -9.80
C CYS A 126 -7.79 -7.49 -10.77
N ARG A 127 -8.67 -8.35 -10.25
CA ARG A 127 -9.46 -9.28 -11.07
C ARG A 127 -10.71 -8.65 -11.70
N SER A 128 -11.02 -7.40 -11.34
CA SER A 128 -12.16 -6.60 -11.82
C SER A 128 -11.62 -5.36 -12.52
N GLU A 129 -12.11 -5.07 -13.73
CA GLU A 129 -11.71 -3.85 -14.47
C GLU A 129 -12.17 -2.57 -13.76
N ASN A 130 -13.34 -2.61 -13.13
CA ASN A 130 -13.86 -1.49 -12.35
C ASN A 130 -12.96 -1.19 -11.15
N ASP A 131 -12.55 -2.23 -10.42
CA ASP A 131 -11.66 -2.09 -9.26
C ASP A 131 -10.28 -1.60 -9.72
N ALA A 132 -9.76 -2.17 -10.80
CA ALA A 132 -8.49 -1.75 -11.39
C ALA A 132 -8.51 -0.27 -11.75
N THR A 133 -9.60 0.18 -12.40
CA THR A 133 -9.77 1.58 -12.81
C THR A 133 -9.94 2.51 -11.60
N MET A 134 -10.76 2.12 -10.63
CA MET A 134 -10.98 2.91 -9.41
C MET A 134 -9.66 3.08 -8.64
N LEU A 135 -8.92 1.99 -8.45
CA LEU A 135 -7.64 2.03 -7.75
C LEU A 135 -6.57 2.75 -8.58
N SER A 136 -6.46 2.53 -9.89
CA SER A 136 -5.47 3.24 -10.73
C SER A 136 -5.70 4.76 -10.76
N ASN A 137 -6.95 5.21 -10.62
CA ASN A 137 -7.29 6.63 -10.56
C ASN A 137 -6.96 7.28 -9.21
N ASN A 138 -6.79 6.48 -8.16
CA ASN A 138 -6.58 6.98 -6.80
C ASN A 138 -5.17 6.69 -6.27
N PHE A 139 -4.61 5.53 -6.59
CA PHE A 139 -3.36 5.02 -6.07
C PHE A 139 -2.25 5.33 -7.08
N ALA A 140 -1.12 5.84 -6.59
CA ALA A 140 0.03 6.14 -7.45
C ALA A 140 0.95 4.92 -7.70
N CYS A 141 0.76 3.81 -6.96
CA CYS A 141 1.40 2.55 -7.33
C CYS A 141 0.80 2.01 -8.63
N ARG A 142 1.51 1.06 -9.25
CA ARG A 142 1.05 0.46 -10.48
C ARG A 142 -0.10 -0.48 -10.19
N VAL A 143 -1.27 -0.19 -10.77
CA VAL A 143 -2.47 -1.02 -10.69
C VAL A 143 -2.87 -1.44 -12.08
N GLU A 144 -3.10 -2.74 -12.29
CA GLU A 144 -3.56 -3.27 -13.56
C GLU A 144 -4.66 -4.30 -13.39
N PHE A 145 -5.54 -4.37 -14.39
CA PHE A 145 -6.45 -5.49 -14.51
C PHE A 145 -5.68 -6.73 -14.97
N PHE A 146 -5.97 -7.87 -14.36
CA PHE A 146 -5.50 -9.17 -14.83
C PHE A 146 -6.54 -10.24 -14.48
N PRO A 147 -6.86 -11.16 -15.42
CA PRO A 147 -7.91 -12.16 -15.18
C PRO A 147 -7.57 -13.06 -13.99
N ASP A 148 -8.61 -13.66 -13.42
CA ASP A 148 -8.43 -14.63 -12.34
C ASP A 148 -7.50 -15.78 -12.78
N PHE A 149 -6.53 -16.16 -11.95
CA PHE A 149 -5.56 -17.19 -12.32
C PHE A 149 -6.21 -18.54 -12.59
N ALA A 150 -7.39 -18.85 -12.03
CA ALA A 150 -8.10 -20.09 -12.32
C ALA A 150 -8.37 -20.27 -13.84
N PHE A 151 -8.46 -19.19 -14.63
CA PHE A 151 -8.57 -19.28 -16.09
C PHE A 151 -7.35 -19.86 -16.81
N TYR A 152 -6.22 -20.03 -16.12
CA TYR A 152 -5.04 -20.69 -16.67
C TYR A 152 -5.18 -22.21 -16.70
N LEU A 153 -6.11 -22.79 -15.94
CA LEU A 153 -6.35 -24.24 -15.96
C LEU A 153 -6.92 -24.66 -17.30
N LYS A 154 -6.47 -25.83 -17.78
CA LYS A 154 -6.89 -26.43 -19.05
C LYS A 154 -7.51 -27.79 -18.79
N PRO A 155 -8.82 -27.87 -18.46
CA PRO A 155 -9.50 -29.15 -18.35
C PRO A 155 -9.56 -29.86 -19.70
N GLU A 156 -9.51 -31.19 -19.67
CA GLU A 156 -9.86 -32.01 -20.82
C GLU A 156 -11.37 -31.86 -21.10
N LEU A 157 -11.71 -31.43 -22.32
CA LEU A 157 -13.10 -31.30 -22.74
C LEU A 157 -13.60 -32.63 -23.31
N ARG A 158 -14.64 -33.18 -22.68
CA ARG A 158 -15.23 -34.48 -23.01
C ARG A 158 -16.60 -34.30 -23.63
N ASN A 159 -16.92 -35.15 -24.61
CA ASN A 159 -18.22 -35.19 -25.27
C ASN A 159 -19.24 -36.00 -24.44
N TYR A 160 -19.61 -35.49 -23.27
CA TYR A 160 -20.74 -36.06 -22.52
C TYR A 160 -22.07 -35.65 -23.14
N GLN A 161 -23.07 -36.53 -23.06
CA GLN A 161 -24.46 -36.14 -23.24
C GLN A 161 -24.87 -35.28 -22.04
N ARG A 162 -24.93 -33.96 -22.25
CA ARG A 162 -25.28 -33.00 -21.20
C ARG A 162 -26.75 -33.10 -20.84
N GLU A 163 -27.07 -33.16 -19.56
CA GLU A 163 -28.44 -33.27 -19.05
C GLU A 163 -28.69 -32.39 -17.82
N GLY A 164 -29.95 -31.98 -17.63
CA GLY A 164 -30.37 -31.23 -16.45
C GLY A 164 -29.71 -29.86 -16.24
N VAL A 165 -29.95 -29.30 -15.05
CA VAL A 165 -29.46 -27.99 -14.61
C VAL A 165 -28.74 -28.13 -13.26
N LEU A 166 -27.49 -27.65 -13.18
CA LEU A 166 -26.72 -27.64 -11.94
C LEU A 166 -26.86 -26.30 -11.21
N PHE A 167 -27.37 -26.33 -9.99
CA PHE A 167 -27.41 -25.18 -9.09
C PHE A 167 -26.24 -25.22 -8.10
N VAL A 168 -25.30 -24.28 -8.26
CA VAL A 168 -24.13 -24.11 -7.39
C VAL A 168 -24.31 -22.83 -6.58
N LEU A 169 -25.02 -22.94 -5.45
CA LEU A 169 -25.44 -21.79 -4.65
C LEU A 169 -24.75 -21.74 -3.28
N ARG A 170 -24.39 -20.55 -2.82
CA ARG A 170 -23.76 -20.32 -1.52
C ARG A 170 -24.69 -20.70 -0.38
N LYS A 171 -24.08 -21.28 0.66
CA LYS A 171 -24.74 -21.61 1.93
C LYS A 171 -24.37 -20.65 3.07
N ASP A 172 -23.48 -19.69 2.83
CA ASP A 172 -22.96 -18.75 3.83
C ASP A 172 -23.67 -17.39 3.77
N TRP A 173 -23.16 -16.39 4.49
CA TRP A 173 -23.78 -15.06 4.62
C TRP A 173 -23.71 -14.21 3.34
N GLU A 174 -22.84 -14.61 2.40
CA GLU A 174 -22.68 -13.99 1.08
C GLU A 174 -23.72 -14.47 0.07
N SER A 175 -24.54 -15.46 0.43
CA SER A 175 -25.66 -15.93 -0.40
C SER A 175 -26.57 -14.77 -0.83
N SER A 176 -26.96 -14.81 -2.10
CA SER A 176 -27.87 -13.86 -2.75
C SER A 176 -29.29 -13.88 -2.20
N LEU A 177 -29.65 -14.94 -1.48
CA LEU A 177 -31.03 -15.21 -1.08
C LEU A 177 -31.29 -14.63 0.31
N GLN A 178 -31.95 -13.48 0.34
CA GLN A 178 -32.66 -13.00 1.52
C GLN A 178 -34.16 -13.16 1.26
N SER A 179 -34.83 -14.03 2.01
CA SER A 179 -36.30 -14.06 1.99
C SER A 179 -36.89 -12.90 2.82
N GLU A 180 -38.20 -12.70 2.72
CA GLU A 180 -38.98 -11.87 3.65
C GLU A 180 -38.75 -12.26 5.12
N PHE A 181 -38.43 -13.52 5.40
CA PHE A 181 -38.14 -14.04 6.74
C PHE A 181 -36.80 -13.52 7.28
N SER A 182 -35.76 -13.54 6.44
CA SER A 182 -34.46 -12.96 6.79
C SER A 182 -34.58 -11.43 7.01
N LEU A 183 -35.43 -10.76 6.22
CA LEU A 183 -35.76 -9.34 6.43
C LEU A 183 -36.58 -9.13 7.72
N ALA A 184 -37.50 -10.03 8.06
CA ALA A 184 -38.27 -9.97 9.29
C ALA A 184 -37.40 -10.13 10.54
N VAL A 185 -36.37 -10.99 10.52
CA VAL A 185 -35.39 -11.11 11.61
C VAL A 185 -34.64 -9.80 11.86
N ASN A 186 -34.33 -9.04 10.81
CA ASN A 186 -33.71 -7.71 10.96
C ASN A 186 -34.65 -6.71 11.65
N ARG A 187 -35.97 -6.79 11.40
CA ARG A 187 -36.97 -5.93 12.07
C ARG A 187 -37.05 -6.17 13.58
N VAL A 188 -36.75 -7.40 14.02
CA VAL A 188 -36.76 -7.79 15.45
C VAL A 188 -35.35 -7.88 16.06
N GLU A 189 -34.34 -7.29 15.42
CA GLU A 189 -32.94 -7.38 15.89
C GLU A 189 -32.75 -6.82 17.30
N LYS A 190 -33.25 -5.61 17.57
CA LYS A 190 -33.16 -4.96 18.89
C LYS A 190 -33.78 -5.81 20.00
N PRO A 191 -35.04 -6.27 19.90
CA PRO A 191 -35.63 -7.10 20.94
C PRO A 191 -34.89 -8.45 21.12
N LEU A 192 -34.40 -9.08 20.04
CA LEU A 192 -33.60 -10.31 20.14
C LEU A 192 -32.27 -10.10 20.89
N ARG A 193 -31.59 -8.98 20.68
CA ARG A 193 -30.36 -8.63 21.43
C ARG A 193 -30.63 -8.40 22.91
N VAL A 194 -31.73 -7.74 23.25
CA VAL A 194 -32.13 -7.48 24.64
C VAL A 194 -32.44 -8.79 25.35
N LEU A 195 -33.31 -9.63 24.77
CA LEU A 195 -33.65 -10.93 25.33
C LEU A 195 -32.42 -11.85 25.43
N GLY A 196 -31.53 -11.80 24.43
CA GLY A 196 -30.31 -12.60 24.42
C GLY A 196 -29.36 -12.27 25.56
N ARG A 197 -29.23 -10.99 25.93
CA ARG A 197 -28.47 -10.57 27.12
C ARG A 197 -29.07 -11.12 28.40
N ILE A 198 -30.41 -11.13 28.52
CA ILE A 198 -31.12 -11.65 29.70
C ILE A 198 -30.91 -13.16 29.83
N LEU A 199 -30.92 -13.90 28.71
CA LEU A 199 -30.80 -15.36 28.70
C LEU A 199 -29.34 -15.87 28.63
N GLY A 200 -28.35 -14.97 28.58
CA GLY A 200 -26.94 -15.35 28.38
C GLY A 200 -26.66 -16.07 27.05
N LYS A 201 -27.49 -15.84 26.02
CA LYS A 201 -27.41 -16.51 24.71
C LYS A 201 -27.54 -15.51 23.57
N ASP A 202 -26.78 -15.69 22.50
CA ASP A 202 -26.94 -14.84 21.30
C ASP A 202 -28.13 -15.32 20.45
N LEU A 203 -29.34 -14.91 20.85
CA LEU A 203 -30.58 -15.23 20.15
C LEU A 203 -30.64 -14.64 18.74
N LEU A 204 -29.92 -13.56 18.47
CA LEU A 204 -29.86 -12.97 17.14
C LEU A 204 -29.13 -13.92 16.17
N ILE A 205 -28.03 -14.52 16.61
CA ILE A 205 -27.31 -15.55 15.84
C ILE A 205 -28.21 -16.77 15.61
N VAL A 206 -28.95 -17.22 16.64
CA VAL A 206 -29.86 -18.38 16.51
C VAL A 206 -30.98 -18.09 15.52
N ALA A 207 -31.63 -16.93 15.62
CA ALA A 207 -32.71 -16.52 14.72
C ALA A 207 -32.24 -16.39 13.27
N ARG A 208 -31.08 -15.75 13.05
CA ARG A 208 -30.46 -15.65 11.71
C ARG A 208 -30.10 -17.02 11.14
N SER A 209 -29.58 -17.94 11.96
CA SER A 209 -29.27 -19.31 11.55
C SER A 209 -30.54 -20.09 11.14
N PHE A 210 -31.64 -19.92 11.89
CA PHE A 210 -32.91 -20.56 11.60
C PHE A 210 -33.56 -20.02 10.32
N ALA A 211 -33.68 -18.68 10.19
CA ALA A 211 -34.23 -18.04 8.99
C ALA A 211 -33.49 -18.49 7.73
N LYS A 212 -32.15 -18.52 7.78
CA LYS A 212 -31.33 -18.96 6.66
C LYS A 212 -31.53 -20.44 6.28
N LYS A 213 -31.74 -21.32 7.26
CA LYS A 213 -32.10 -22.73 7.00
C LYS A 213 -33.46 -22.84 6.31
N LEU A 214 -34.42 -22.00 6.70
CA LEU A 214 -35.75 -21.97 6.09
C LEU A 214 -35.70 -21.43 4.65
N ASP A 215 -34.99 -20.32 4.42
CA ASP A 215 -34.80 -19.72 3.09
C ASP A 215 -34.23 -20.74 2.10
N ARG A 216 -33.21 -21.49 2.56
CA ARG A 216 -32.61 -22.54 1.75
C ARG A 216 -33.59 -23.68 1.44
N ARG A 217 -34.46 -24.07 2.38
CA ARG A 217 -35.49 -25.10 2.15
C ARG A 217 -36.49 -24.62 1.11
N ILE A 218 -37.05 -23.42 1.30
CA ILE A 218 -38.01 -22.81 0.37
C ILE A 218 -37.44 -22.74 -1.04
N LEU A 219 -36.18 -22.31 -1.18
CA LEU A 219 -35.51 -22.27 -2.48
C LEU A 219 -35.37 -23.67 -3.08
N VAL A 220 -34.85 -24.64 -2.32
CA VAL A 220 -34.65 -26.00 -2.80
C VAL A 220 -35.97 -26.62 -3.26
N ASP A 221 -37.04 -26.42 -2.49
CA ASP A 221 -38.37 -26.91 -2.82
C ASP A 221 -38.95 -26.20 -4.05
N PHE A 222 -38.76 -24.88 -4.16
CA PHE A 222 -39.12 -24.12 -5.35
C PHE A 222 -38.39 -24.61 -6.59
N ILE A 223 -37.06 -24.82 -6.51
CA ILE A 223 -36.26 -25.32 -7.63
C ILE A 223 -36.74 -26.72 -8.02
N LYS A 224 -36.85 -27.65 -7.07
CA LYS A 224 -37.30 -29.02 -7.35
C LYS A 224 -38.71 -29.09 -7.94
N LYS A 225 -39.59 -28.17 -7.53
CA LYS A 225 -40.96 -28.07 -8.06
C LYS A 225 -40.99 -27.56 -9.50
N ASN A 226 -40.15 -26.58 -9.84
CA ASN A 226 -40.18 -25.91 -11.15
C ASN A 226 -39.20 -26.53 -12.17
N PHE A 227 -38.17 -27.25 -11.71
CA PHE A 227 -37.13 -27.85 -12.54
C PHE A 227 -36.99 -29.33 -12.18
N LYS A 228 -37.60 -30.21 -13.00
CA LYS A 228 -37.61 -31.67 -12.77
C LYS A 228 -36.22 -32.30 -12.80
N ASP A 229 -35.32 -31.75 -13.62
CA ASP A 229 -33.95 -32.26 -13.81
C ASP A 229 -32.89 -31.39 -13.12
N ALA A 230 -33.22 -30.81 -11.96
CA ALA A 230 -32.31 -29.94 -11.21
C ALA A 230 -31.43 -30.72 -10.23
N THR A 231 -30.11 -30.55 -10.35
CA THR A 231 -29.13 -30.98 -9.35
C THR A 231 -28.68 -29.79 -8.52
N ILE A 232 -28.87 -29.84 -7.20
CA ILE A 232 -28.47 -28.77 -6.28
C ILE A 232 -27.30 -29.24 -5.44
N LYS A 233 -26.08 -28.80 -5.77
CA LYS A 233 -24.86 -29.24 -5.10
C LYS A 233 -23.84 -28.12 -5.02
N ASP A 234 -23.39 -27.83 -3.81
CA ASP A 234 -22.29 -26.87 -3.56
C ASP A 234 -20.96 -27.59 -3.75
N VAL A 235 -20.59 -27.81 -5.01
CA VAL A 235 -19.35 -28.48 -5.42
C VAL A 235 -18.12 -27.59 -5.28
N GLN A 236 -18.31 -26.32 -4.93
CA GLN A 236 -17.23 -25.37 -4.66
C GLN A 236 -16.66 -25.51 -3.24
N VAL A 237 -17.21 -26.40 -2.41
CA VAL A 237 -16.71 -26.76 -1.09
C VAL A 237 -16.48 -28.27 -1.03
N SER A 238 -15.21 -28.68 -0.96
CA SER A 238 -14.84 -30.09 -0.85
C SER A 238 -15.30 -30.70 0.46
N VAL A 239 -15.74 -31.95 0.40
CA VAL A 239 -16.09 -32.74 1.59
C VAL A 239 -14.83 -33.19 2.32
N LEU A 240 -13.75 -33.44 1.58
CA LEU A 240 -12.45 -33.85 2.09
C LEU A 240 -11.51 -32.64 2.22
N PRO A 241 -10.59 -32.63 3.21
CA PRO A 241 -9.48 -31.68 3.23
C PRO A 241 -8.70 -31.72 1.91
N ILE A 242 -8.32 -30.55 1.41
CA ILE A 242 -7.55 -30.41 0.18
C ILE A 242 -6.09 -30.18 0.57
N SER A 243 -5.20 -31.04 0.10
CA SER A 243 -3.74 -30.96 0.26
C SER A 243 -3.06 -30.86 -1.10
N ASP A 244 -1.76 -30.56 -1.13
CA ASP A 244 -1.00 -30.52 -2.39
C ASP A 244 -1.14 -31.83 -3.20
N ALA A 245 -1.14 -32.98 -2.52
CA ALA A 245 -1.18 -34.29 -3.16
C ALA A 245 -2.53 -34.61 -3.83
N ASN A 246 -3.64 -34.05 -3.35
CA ASN A 246 -4.98 -34.33 -3.89
C ASN A 246 -5.63 -33.14 -4.60
N ARG A 247 -5.03 -31.93 -4.53
CA ARG A 247 -5.56 -30.67 -5.09
C ARG A 247 -5.93 -30.82 -6.56
N GLN A 248 -4.98 -31.29 -7.37
CA GLN A 248 -5.20 -31.43 -8.80
C GLN A 248 -6.38 -32.36 -9.09
N LYS A 249 -6.41 -33.53 -8.46
CA LYS A 249 -7.51 -34.48 -8.65
C LYS A 249 -8.86 -33.85 -8.28
N ILE A 250 -8.97 -33.23 -7.11
CA ILE A 250 -10.25 -32.64 -6.65
C ILE A 250 -10.71 -31.51 -7.58
N VAL A 251 -9.82 -30.62 -7.98
CA VAL A 251 -10.16 -29.50 -8.88
C VAL A 251 -10.63 -30.03 -10.24
N PHE A 252 -9.90 -30.96 -10.84
CA PHE A 252 -10.24 -31.51 -12.15
C PHE A 252 -11.49 -32.43 -12.11
N ASP A 253 -11.71 -33.19 -11.03
CA ASP A 253 -12.95 -33.96 -10.85
C ASP A 253 -14.19 -33.03 -10.79
N VAL A 254 -14.05 -31.84 -10.16
CA VAL A 254 -15.13 -30.85 -10.15
C VAL A 254 -15.32 -30.22 -11.53
N LEU A 255 -14.26 -29.91 -12.27
CA LEU A 255 -14.38 -29.43 -13.66
C LEU A 255 -15.05 -30.48 -14.56
N ASP A 256 -14.67 -31.75 -14.47
CA ASP A 256 -15.32 -32.84 -15.18
C ASP A 256 -16.81 -32.97 -14.81
N PHE A 257 -17.15 -32.81 -13.53
CA PHE A 257 -18.54 -32.82 -13.07
C PHE A 257 -19.39 -31.73 -13.73
N TYR A 258 -18.86 -30.52 -13.94
CA TYR A 258 -19.59 -29.44 -14.62
C TYR A 258 -19.96 -29.82 -16.06
N GLN A 259 -19.11 -30.58 -16.76
CA GLN A 259 -19.31 -30.96 -18.16
C GLN A 259 -20.52 -31.86 -18.43
N HIS A 260 -21.12 -32.43 -17.38
CA HIS A 260 -22.30 -33.29 -17.47
C HIS A 260 -23.62 -32.51 -17.60
N PHE A 261 -23.61 -31.19 -17.37
CA PHE A 261 -24.84 -30.39 -17.28
C PHE A 261 -25.10 -29.52 -18.50
N LYS A 262 -26.37 -29.32 -18.87
CA LYS A 262 -26.73 -28.40 -19.97
C LYS A 262 -26.59 -26.94 -19.56
N LEU A 263 -26.76 -26.65 -18.28
CA LEU A 263 -26.80 -25.30 -17.73
C LEU A 263 -26.33 -25.30 -16.27
N VAL A 264 -25.53 -24.30 -15.90
CA VAL A 264 -25.15 -24.01 -14.52
C VAL A 264 -25.85 -22.73 -14.07
N ILE A 265 -26.46 -22.74 -12.89
CA ILE A 265 -27.00 -21.55 -12.23
C ILE A 265 -26.22 -21.34 -10.94
N THR A 266 -25.57 -20.18 -10.78
CA THR A 266 -24.63 -20.00 -9.66
C THR A 266 -24.54 -18.56 -9.16
N ASP A 267 -24.37 -18.41 -7.85
CA ASP A 267 -23.97 -17.16 -7.18
C ASP A 267 -22.48 -17.18 -6.74
N ARG A 268 -21.73 -18.19 -7.22
CA ARG A 268 -20.30 -18.37 -6.98
C ARG A 268 -19.51 -17.88 -8.18
N PHE A 269 -18.58 -16.96 -7.96
CA PHE A 269 -17.65 -16.51 -9.00
C PHE A 269 -16.90 -17.68 -9.66
N HIS A 270 -16.25 -18.54 -8.88
CA HIS A 270 -15.57 -19.74 -9.42
C HIS A 270 -16.54 -20.75 -10.04
N GLY A 271 -17.83 -20.68 -9.72
CA GLY A 271 -18.85 -21.45 -10.43
C GLY A 271 -18.99 -20.99 -11.89
N LEU A 272 -18.92 -19.68 -12.14
CA LEU A 272 -18.89 -19.14 -13.50
C LEU A 272 -17.58 -19.48 -14.20
N VAL A 273 -16.44 -19.31 -13.52
CA VAL A 273 -15.12 -19.67 -14.06
C VAL A 273 -15.09 -21.12 -14.53
N PHE A 274 -15.54 -22.06 -13.69
CA PHE A 274 -15.52 -23.49 -14.02
C PHE A 274 -16.48 -23.82 -15.16
N ALA A 275 -17.64 -23.18 -15.21
CA ALA A 275 -18.57 -23.33 -16.33
C ALA A 275 -17.94 -22.81 -17.64
N THR A 276 -17.28 -21.66 -17.62
CA THR A 276 -16.54 -21.12 -18.78
C THR A 276 -15.43 -22.07 -19.23
N LEU A 277 -14.59 -22.55 -18.32
CA LEU A 277 -13.49 -23.47 -18.63
C LEU A 277 -13.95 -24.80 -19.24
N THR A 278 -15.17 -25.22 -18.94
CA THR A 278 -15.77 -26.48 -19.39
C THR A 278 -16.71 -26.29 -20.58
N ASN A 279 -16.78 -25.09 -21.14
CA ASN A 279 -17.76 -24.69 -22.16
C ASN A 279 -19.21 -25.01 -21.76
N THR A 280 -19.52 -24.98 -20.46
CA THR A 280 -20.85 -25.23 -19.93
C THR A 280 -21.60 -23.89 -19.81
N PRO A 281 -22.76 -23.72 -20.47
CA PRO A 281 -23.55 -22.50 -20.32
C PRO A 281 -23.85 -22.19 -18.85
N ALA A 282 -23.74 -20.92 -18.45
CA ALA A 282 -24.00 -20.50 -17.07
C ALA A 282 -24.84 -19.23 -16.97
N ILE A 283 -25.72 -19.20 -15.97
CA ILE A 283 -26.49 -18.02 -15.57
C ILE A 283 -26.04 -17.60 -14.17
N PRO A 284 -25.46 -16.40 -14.03
CA PRO A 284 -25.14 -15.85 -12.73
C PRO A 284 -26.41 -15.38 -12.00
N VAL A 285 -26.51 -15.70 -10.71
CA VAL A 285 -27.51 -15.13 -9.80
C VAL A 285 -26.84 -13.98 -9.05
N LYS A 286 -27.50 -12.80 -9.00
CA LYS A 286 -26.96 -11.61 -8.34
C LYS A 286 -26.65 -11.88 -6.86
N GLY A 287 -25.37 -12.01 -6.52
CA GLY A 287 -24.87 -12.02 -5.15
C GLY A 287 -24.86 -10.64 -4.51
N LYS A 288 -24.48 -10.56 -3.22
CA LYS A 288 -24.25 -9.27 -2.55
C LYS A 288 -23.06 -8.48 -3.11
N ILE A 289 -22.11 -9.17 -3.74
CA ILE A 289 -20.93 -8.57 -4.38
C ILE A 289 -21.13 -8.64 -5.89
N ILE A 290 -21.43 -7.48 -6.52
CA ILE A 290 -21.84 -7.41 -7.93
C ILE A 290 -20.70 -7.84 -8.87
N GLU A 291 -19.45 -7.50 -8.55
CA GLU A 291 -18.25 -7.86 -9.35
C GLU A 291 -18.02 -9.36 -9.47
N LYS A 292 -18.67 -10.20 -8.66
CA LYS A 292 -18.55 -11.67 -8.70
C LYS A 292 -19.59 -12.35 -9.59
N THR A 293 -20.38 -11.58 -10.33
CA THR A 293 -21.55 -12.08 -11.08
C THR A 293 -21.35 -12.10 -12.59
N ALA A 294 -20.18 -11.73 -13.10
CA ALA A 294 -19.87 -11.80 -14.52
C ALA A 294 -18.45 -12.32 -14.75
N VAL A 295 -18.30 -13.08 -15.83
CA VAL A 295 -17.01 -13.47 -16.37
C VAL A 295 -16.90 -12.80 -17.74
N PRO A 296 -15.99 -11.83 -17.90
CA PRO A 296 -15.90 -11.11 -19.16
C PRO A 296 -15.32 -12.00 -20.26
N ASN A 297 -15.88 -11.90 -21.47
CA ASN A 297 -15.52 -12.74 -22.61
C ASN A 297 -14.25 -12.22 -23.28
N PHE A 298 -13.09 -12.68 -22.82
CA PHE A 298 -11.77 -12.30 -23.33
C PHE A 298 -10.93 -13.52 -23.70
N ASP A 299 -9.96 -13.33 -24.59
CA ASP A 299 -8.89 -14.30 -24.77
C ASP A 299 -7.91 -14.23 -23.58
N TYR A 300 -8.14 -15.08 -22.57
CA TYR A 300 -7.31 -15.12 -21.37
C TYR A 300 -5.85 -15.48 -21.66
N ASN A 301 -5.58 -16.28 -22.69
CA ASN A 301 -4.21 -16.67 -23.05
C ASN A 301 -3.36 -15.45 -23.40
N LYS A 302 -3.96 -14.43 -24.03
CA LYS A 302 -3.28 -13.16 -24.31
C LYS A 302 -2.73 -12.51 -23.04
N TYR A 303 -3.48 -12.52 -21.94
CA TYR A 303 -3.05 -11.95 -20.66
C TYR A 303 -1.92 -12.76 -20.03
N PHE A 304 -2.07 -14.08 -19.96
CA PHE A 304 -1.05 -14.95 -19.38
C PHE A 304 0.27 -14.92 -20.17
N ASN A 305 0.20 -14.93 -21.51
CA ASN A 305 1.38 -14.77 -22.36
C ASN A 305 2.04 -13.39 -22.20
N ALA A 306 1.24 -12.35 -21.96
CA ALA A 306 1.73 -11.00 -21.71
C ALA A 306 2.24 -10.80 -20.27
N PHE A 307 2.07 -11.76 -19.34
CA PHE A 307 2.34 -11.52 -17.90
C PHE A 307 3.79 -11.08 -17.63
N ARG A 308 4.80 -11.73 -18.21
CA ARG A 308 6.20 -11.29 -18.04
C ARG A 308 6.42 -9.91 -18.63
N SER A 309 5.81 -9.62 -19.78
CA SER A 309 5.81 -8.27 -20.35
C SER A 309 5.19 -7.31 -19.35
N ILE A 310 4.02 -7.60 -18.78
CA ILE A 310 3.38 -6.78 -17.75
C ILE A 310 4.39 -6.54 -16.62
N LEU A 311 4.95 -7.56 -15.98
CA LEU A 311 5.88 -7.38 -14.87
C LEU A 311 7.06 -6.44 -15.18
N PHE A 312 7.71 -6.63 -16.32
CA PHE A 312 8.96 -5.94 -16.67
C PHE A 312 8.76 -4.76 -17.62
N THR A 313 7.52 -4.48 -18.03
CA THR A 313 7.19 -3.25 -18.75
C THR A 313 7.51 -2.11 -17.81
N LYS A 314 8.54 -1.35 -18.15
CA LYS A 314 8.65 0.04 -17.68
C LYS A 314 7.37 0.70 -18.15
N VAL A 315 6.46 0.96 -17.21
CA VAL A 315 5.16 1.56 -17.50
C VAL A 315 5.47 2.84 -18.25
N LYS A 316 5.27 2.86 -19.57
CA LYS A 316 5.02 4.10 -20.28
C LYS A 316 3.64 4.50 -19.82
N ASN A 317 3.53 5.14 -18.65
CA ASN A 317 2.26 5.72 -18.24
C ASN A 317 1.77 6.55 -19.43
N LYS A 318 0.48 6.42 -19.78
CA LYS A 318 -0.17 7.32 -20.74
C LYS A 318 -0.09 8.79 -20.28
N THR A 319 0.33 9.02 -19.04
CA THR A 319 0.70 10.27 -18.39
C THR A 319 2.19 10.66 -18.53
N GLU A 320 3.10 9.81 -19.01
CA GLU A 320 4.56 10.09 -19.02
C GLU A 320 5.03 11.06 -20.09
N SER A 321 4.30 11.27 -21.19
CA SER A 321 4.76 12.27 -22.16
C SER A 321 4.58 13.72 -21.69
N LYS A 322 3.88 13.94 -20.56
CA LYS A 322 3.70 15.27 -19.96
C LYS A 322 4.11 15.38 -18.50
N MET A 323 4.20 14.28 -17.76
CA MET A 323 4.31 14.33 -16.28
C MET A 323 5.71 13.98 -15.73
N LEU A 324 6.59 13.30 -16.46
CA LEU A 324 7.84 12.77 -15.87
C LEU A 324 9.05 13.72 -15.78
N SER A 325 9.03 14.85 -16.45
CA SER A 325 9.97 15.95 -16.17
C SER A 325 9.39 17.00 -15.21
N VAL A 326 8.08 16.92 -14.95
CA VAL A 326 7.32 17.93 -14.20
C VAL A 326 7.04 17.48 -12.76
N ASP A 327 6.85 16.18 -12.48
CA ASP A 327 6.35 15.70 -11.16
C ASP A 327 7.39 15.63 -10.02
N LYS A 328 8.63 15.18 -10.25
CA LYS A 328 9.68 15.26 -9.20
C LYS A 328 10.08 16.72 -8.93
N ALA A 329 10.20 17.50 -10.00
CA ALA A 329 10.48 18.92 -9.91
C ALA A 329 9.35 19.62 -9.16
N ASP A 330 8.08 19.31 -9.47
CA ASP A 330 6.92 19.87 -8.80
C ASP A 330 6.79 19.39 -7.36
N TYR A 331 7.09 18.13 -7.05
CA TYR A 331 7.12 17.66 -5.67
C TYR A 331 8.16 18.41 -4.85
N VAL A 332 9.41 18.47 -5.32
CA VAL A 332 10.48 19.21 -4.66
C VAL A 332 10.14 20.69 -4.59
N LEU A 333 9.61 21.26 -5.67
CA LEU A 333 9.20 22.66 -5.73
C LEU A 333 8.02 22.95 -4.80
N ASN A 334 7.06 22.05 -4.68
CA ASN A 334 5.91 22.17 -3.78
C ASN A 334 6.37 22.00 -2.33
N LEU A 335 7.32 21.12 -2.04
CA LEU A 335 7.97 21.01 -0.74
C LEU A 335 8.71 22.30 -0.36
N ILE A 336 9.49 22.85 -1.30
CA ILE A 336 10.16 24.15 -1.14
C ILE A 336 9.11 25.26 -0.91
N LYS A 337 8.01 25.25 -1.67
CA LYS A 337 6.92 26.23 -1.57
C LYS A 337 6.07 26.06 -0.31
N SER A 338 5.94 24.86 0.26
CA SER A 338 5.11 24.59 1.44
C SER A 338 5.84 24.90 2.74
N ARG A 339 7.17 24.76 2.75
CA ARG A 339 7.98 25.00 3.93
C ARG A 339 7.75 26.40 4.52
N ARG A 340 7.46 26.46 5.81
CA ARG A 340 7.31 27.72 6.57
C ARG A 340 8.12 27.66 7.86
N SER A 341 8.59 28.82 8.31
CA SER A 341 9.24 28.92 9.61
C SER A 341 8.20 28.82 10.72
N ILE A 342 8.26 27.76 11.52
CA ILE A 342 7.32 27.50 12.60
C ILE A 342 7.92 27.96 13.92
N ARG A 343 7.09 28.63 14.73
CA ARG A 343 7.51 29.18 16.02
C ARG A 343 6.60 28.82 17.19
N LYS A 344 5.67 27.88 16.96
CA LYS A 344 4.82 27.27 17.97
C LYS A 344 4.86 25.76 17.78
N TRP A 345 5.22 25.04 18.83
CA TRP A 345 5.62 23.65 18.82
C TRP A 345 4.71 22.82 19.72
N LYS A 346 4.37 21.61 19.27
CA LYS A 346 3.69 20.61 20.11
C LYS A 346 4.69 19.98 21.09
N THR A 347 4.18 19.41 22.18
CA THR A 347 4.97 18.62 23.15
C THR A 347 5.36 17.22 22.64
N GLN A 348 4.86 16.83 21.46
CA GLN A 348 5.15 15.54 20.84
C GLN A 348 6.64 15.40 20.54
N LYS A 349 7.27 14.35 21.10
CA LYS A 349 8.67 14.02 20.85
C LYS A 349 8.91 13.65 19.39
N VAL A 350 10.04 14.09 18.85
CA VAL A 350 10.50 13.72 17.52
C VAL A 350 11.20 12.35 17.57
N PRO A 351 10.83 11.38 16.70
CA PRO A 351 11.52 10.09 16.58
C PRO A 351 13.01 10.26 16.24
N GLU A 352 13.86 9.40 16.81
CA GLU A 352 15.31 9.48 16.58
C GLU A 352 15.69 9.18 15.11
N ASN A 353 14.97 8.27 14.45
CA ASN A 353 15.18 7.96 13.03
C ASN A 353 14.94 9.18 12.14
N ASP A 354 13.95 10.03 12.48
CA ASP A 354 13.68 11.25 11.72
C ASP A 354 14.81 12.27 11.89
N ILE A 355 15.41 12.35 13.09
CA ILE A 355 16.58 13.19 13.36
C ILE A 355 17.78 12.69 12.56
N GLN A 356 18.02 11.38 12.52
CA GLN A 356 19.09 10.79 11.72
C GLN A 356 18.90 11.11 10.23
N ALA A 357 17.69 10.98 9.71
CA ALA A 357 17.37 11.29 8.32
C ALA A 357 17.58 12.79 8.00
N VAL A 358 17.23 13.68 8.93
CA VAL A 358 17.53 15.13 8.80
C VAL A 358 19.04 15.37 8.76
N LEU A 359 19.80 14.79 9.69
CA LEU A 359 21.26 14.94 9.72
C LEU A 359 21.91 14.40 8.44
N GLU A 360 21.46 13.23 7.97
CA GLU A 360 21.91 12.63 6.71
C GLU A 360 21.72 13.60 5.52
N ALA A 361 20.55 14.25 5.42
CA ALA A 361 20.33 15.26 4.38
C ALA A 361 21.31 16.44 4.46
N GLY A 362 21.69 16.85 5.67
CA GLY A 362 22.72 17.85 5.91
C GLY A 362 24.12 17.39 5.47
N ILE A 363 24.46 16.11 5.69
CA ILE A 363 25.74 15.49 5.27
C ILE A 363 25.86 15.48 3.75
N TRP A 364 24.77 15.23 3.03
CA TRP A 364 24.72 15.21 1.56
C TRP A 364 24.76 16.60 0.89
N ALA A 365 24.87 17.68 1.66
CA ALA A 365 24.98 19.02 1.09
C ALA A 365 26.32 19.24 0.37
N PRO A 366 26.31 20.01 -0.73
CA PRO A 366 27.55 20.43 -1.37
C PRO A 366 28.40 21.24 -0.39
N ASN A 367 29.71 21.07 -0.46
CA ASN A 367 30.68 21.81 0.34
C ASN A 367 31.90 22.18 -0.50
N ALA A 368 32.44 23.37 -0.25
CA ALA A 368 33.54 23.91 -1.03
C ALA A 368 34.79 23.03 -0.89
N CYS A 369 35.46 22.80 -2.03
CA CYS A 369 36.68 22.00 -2.10
C CYS A 369 36.55 20.58 -1.52
N SER A 370 35.34 20.03 -1.43
CA SER A 370 35.06 18.77 -0.75
C SER A 370 35.62 18.72 0.69
N SER A 371 35.67 19.87 1.37
CA SER A 371 36.27 20.03 2.70
C SER A 371 35.63 19.15 3.78
N GLN A 372 34.34 18.85 3.60
CA GLN A 372 33.50 18.19 4.61
C GLN A 372 33.70 18.81 6.00
N ALA A 373 33.82 20.14 6.07
CA ALA A 373 34.09 20.87 7.31
C ALA A 373 32.82 21.14 8.15
N THR A 374 31.63 20.97 7.57
CA THR A 374 30.35 21.15 8.28
C THR A 374 30.15 20.07 9.36
N ARG A 375 29.73 20.48 10.56
CA ARG A 375 29.48 19.59 11.70
C ARG A 375 28.13 19.91 12.33
N PHE A 376 27.47 18.89 12.88
CA PHE A 376 26.18 19.03 13.52
C PHE A 376 26.23 18.54 14.96
N ARG A 377 25.50 19.21 15.85
CA ARG A 377 25.28 18.72 17.21
C ARG A 377 23.82 18.88 17.61
N VAL A 378 23.19 17.78 18.01
CA VAL A 378 21.79 17.78 18.43
C VAL A 378 21.71 18.06 19.93
N ALA A 379 21.00 19.13 20.29
CA ALA A 379 20.56 19.41 21.66
C ALA A 379 19.11 18.95 21.82
N PHE A 380 18.88 18.11 22.83
CA PHE A 380 17.56 17.56 23.18
C PHE A 380 17.20 17.73 24.65
N ASP A 381 18.16 18.15 25.47
CA ASP A 381 17.96 18.39 26.90
C ASP A 381 17.15 19.70 27.11
N PRO A 382 15.97 19.67 27.76
CA PRO A 382 15.13 20.86 27.90
C PRO A 382 15.79 22.05 28.61
N PRO A 383 16.56 21.88 29.70
CA PRO A 383 17.40 22.94 30.27
C PRO A 383 18.37 23.57 29.26
N LEU A 384 19.12 22.75 28.52
CA LEU A 384 20.04 23.24 27.49
C LEU A 384 19.31 23.99 26.38
N ILE A 385 18.22 23.44 25.85
CA ILE A 385 17.38 24.10 24.82
C ILE A 385 16.90 25.45 25.32
N ARG A 386 16.45 25.53 26.57
CA ARG A 386 15.98 26.78 27.19
C ARG A 386 17.09 27.82 27.24
N GLN A 387 18.29 27.44 27.69
CA GLN A 387 19.44 28.34 27.78
C GLN A 387 19.88 28.83 26.39
N VAL A 388 19.97 27.93 25.40
CA VAL A 388 20.32 28.29 24.01
C VAL A 388 19.30 29.26 23.41
N CYS A 389 18.00 29.01 23.61
CA CYS A 389 16.94 29.90 23.14
C CYS A 389 16.94 31.27 23.85
N GLN A 390 17.41 31.37 25.10
CA GLN A 390 17.51 32.66 25.80
C GLN A 390 18.48 33.62 25.10
N PHE A 391 19.57 33.10 24.52
CA PHE A 391 20.57 33.91 23.83
C PHE A 391 20.11 34.38 22.45
N THR A 392 19.44 33.51 21.69
CA THR A 392 19.27 33.69 20.23
C THR A 392 17.84 33.88 19.79
N SER A 393 16.88 33.48 20.61
CA SER A 393 15.46 33.51 20.26
C SER A 393 14.59 33.67 21.50
N PRO A 394 14.76 34.79 22.23
CA PRO A 394 14.15 35.01 23.54
C PRO A 394 12.62 35.03 23.50
N TRP A 395 11.97 35.05 22.33
CA TRP A 395 10.51 34.94 22.18
C TRP A 395 9.95 33.52 22.37
N PHE A 396 10.79 32.47 22.44
CA PHE A 396 10.35 31.08 22.69
C PHE A 396 10.14 30.71 24.17
N ARG A 397 10.09 31.67 25.11
CA ARG A 397 10.17 31.41 26.58
C ARG A 397 9.17 30.38 27.11
N ARG A 398 7.97 30.33 26.53
CA ARG A 398 6.86 29.46 26.96
C ARG A 398 6.62 28.25 26.05
N ASN A 399 7.30 28.19 24.91
CA ASN A 399 7.08 27.15 23.91
C ASN A 399 8.39 26.90 23.16
N LEU A 400 9.14 25.92 23.66
CA LEU A 400 10.46 25.56 23.15
C LEU A 400 10.33 24.54 22.01
N PRO A 401 11.27 24.53 21.04
CA PRO A 401 11.35 23.44 20.09
C PRO A 401 11.64 22.11 20.80
N ASN A 402 11.32 21.00 20.14
CA ASN A 402 11.64 19.67 20.70
C ASN A 402 13.14 19.37 20.63
N LYS A 403 13.79 19.81 19.56
CA LYS A 403 15.22 19.62 19.31
C LYS A 403 15.82 20.89 18.71
N ILE A 404 17.10 21.12 18.98
CA ILE A 404 17.92 22.12 18.28
C ILE A 404 19.10 21.41 17.64
N ILE A 405 19.34 21.60 16.35
CA ILE A 405 20.58 21.17 15.70
C ILE A 405 21.49 22.39 15.56
N LEU A 406 22.61 22.36 16.26
CA LEU A 406 23.68 23.36 16.18
C LEU A 406 24.55 23.03 14.96
N VAL A 407 24.74 24.01 14.07
CA VAL A 407 25.50 23.83 12.83
C VAL A 407 26.81 24.60 12.91
N TYR A 408 27.91 23.88 12.73
CA TYR A 408 29.26 24.42 12.83
C TYR A 408 30.02 24.26 11.52
N TYR A 409 31.05 25.08 11.37
CA TYR A 409 32.15 24.86 10.44
C TYR A 409 33.45 24.62 11.22
N ASP A 410 34.13 23.50 10.96
CA ASP A 410 35.40 23.14 11.59
C ASP A 410 36.59 23.65 10.77
N THR A 411 37.20 24.75 11.22
CA THR A 411 38.34 25.38 10.53
C THR A 411 39.62 24.55 10.60
N SER A 412 39.68 23.51 11.45
CA SER A 412 40.83 22.60 11.48
C SER A 412 40.87 21.65 10.28
N LYS A 413 39.73 21.44 9.61
CA LYS A 413 39.61 20.51 8.47
C LYS A 413 40.06 21.13 7.16
N PHE A 414 40.03 22.44 7.06
CA PHE A 414 40.36 23.14 5.83
C PHE A 414 40.88 24.55 6.14
N SER A 415 42.11 24.84 5.69
CA SER A 415 42.71 26.17 5.89
C SER A 415 42.03 27.18 4.97
N LEU A 416 41.45 28.22 5.55
CA LEU A 416 40.73 29.26 4.83
C LEU A 416 41.62 30.50 4.70
N ASN A 417 41.88 30.93 3.46
CA ASN A 417 42.46 32.25 3.19
C ASN A 417 41.37 33.34 3.08
N GLY A 418 41.79 34.61 2.95
CA GLY A 418 40.90 35.77 3.02
C GLY A 418 39.62 35.66 2.18
N TRP A 419 39.71 35.20 0.93
CA TRP A 419 38.52 35.09 0.07
C TRP A 419 37.67 33.85 0.39
N MET A 420 38.29 32.77 0.85
CA MET A 420 37.64 31.48 1.17
C MET A 420 36.82 31.53 2.45
N GLN A 421 37.00 32.53 3.32
CA GLN A 421 36.22 32.63 4.57
C GLN A 421 34.71 32.55 4.36
N ARG A 422 34.21 33.02 3.21
CA ARG A 422 32.78 32.92 2.85
C ARG A 422 32.22 31.49 2.84
N PHE A 423 33.07 30.48 2.62
CA PHE A 423 32.68 29.07 2.60
C PHE A 423 32.08 28.61 3.93
N ILE A 424 32.49 29.24 5.04
CA ILE A 424 31.93 28.98 6.38
C ILE A 424 30.40 29.10 6.35
N TRP A 425 29.88 30.17 5.77
CA TRP A 425 28.44 30.41 5.72
C TRP A 425 27.76 29.75 4.53
N GLN A 426 28.44 29.64 3.38
CA GLN A 426 27.88 29.01 2.18
C GLN A 426 27.61 27.52 2.40
N ASP A 427 28.61 26.78 2.88
CA ASP A 427 28.50 25.32 3.07
C ASP A 427 27.49 25.00 4.17
N THR A 428 27.54 25.72 5.29
CA THR A 428 26.58 25.51 6.39
C THR A 428 25.16 25.90 6.02
N ALA A 429 24.97 26.90 5.16
CA ALA A 429 23.64 27.27 4.66
C ALA A 429 23.06 26.24 3.69
N CYS A 430 23.88 25.65 2.82
CA CYS A 430 23.46 24.54 1.96
C CYS A 430 23.01 23.34 2.80
N ALA A 431 23.82 22.95 3.79
CA ALA A 431 23.46 21.89 4.74
C ALA A 431 22.15 22.19 5.48
N MET A 432 22.01 23.41 5.99
CA MET A 432 20.80 23.84 6.69
C MET A 432 19.55 23.75 5.81
N MET A 433 19.63 24.18 4.54
CA MET A 433 18.48 24.10 3.64
C MET A 433 18.08 22.66 3.34
N ASN A 434 19.05 21.76 3.11
CA ASN A 434 18.76 20.33 2.93
C ASN A 434 18.05 19.74 4.16
N MET A 435 18.58 20.01 5.36
CA MET A 435 17.97 19.57 6.62
C MET A 435 16.54 20.08 6.78
N MET A 436 16.29 21.35 6.44
CA MET A 436 14.96 21.96 6.51
C MET A 436 13.95 21.33 5.54
N LEU A 437 14.37 20.97 4.33
CA LEU A 437 13.51 20.29 3.35
C LEU A 437 13.24 18.84 3.76
N MET A 438 14.26 18.13 4.26
CA MET A 438 14.07 16.77 4.76
C MET A 438 13.10 16.73 5.94
N ALA A 439 13.25 17.68 6.88
CA ALA A 439 12.31 17.82 7.98
C ALA A 439 10.87 18.07 7.48
N GLU A 440 10.68 18.95 6.50
CA GLU A 440 9.36 19.21 5.90
C GLU A 440 8.76 17.94 5.26
N ALA A 441 9.58 17.13 4.57
CA ALA A 441 9.15 15.89 3.94
C ALA A 441 8.73 14.81 4.96
N LEU A 442 9.37 14.80 6.13
CA LEU A 442 9.03 13.93 7.27
C LEU A 442 7.81 14.45 8.08
N GLY A 443 7.20 15.57 7.67
CA GLY A 443 6.10 16.21 8.39
C GLY A 443 6.55 16.99 9.63
N LEU A 444 7.85 17.07 9.90
CA LEU A 444 8.43 17.95 10.89
C LEU A 444 8.42 19.38 10.37
N LYS A 445 8.53 20.33 11.30
CA LYS A 445 8.62 21.74 10.98
C LYS A 445 9.86 22.34 11.60
N THR A 446 10.31 23.43 10.99
CA THR A 446 11.61 24.01 11.30
C THR A 446 11.55 25.53 11.42
N CYS A 447 12.51 26.08 12.14
CA CYS A 447 12.86 27.49 12.07
C CYS A 447 14.38 27.61 12.04
N TRP A 448 14.89 28.41 11.11
CA TRP A 448 16.27 28.85 11.11
C TRP A 448 16.47 29.89 12.21
N ALA A 449 17.47 29.71 13.07
CA ALA A 449 18.00 30.77 13.92
C ALA A 449 19.42 31.12 13.51
N SER A 450 19.60 32.39 13.11
CA SER A 450 20.93 32.97 12.97
C SER A 450 21.49 33.27 14.34
N VAL A 451 22.81 33.17 14.47
CA VAL A 451 23.52 33.42 15.73
C VAL A 451 24.56 34.51 15.45
N ASN A 452 24.53 35.58 16.25
CA ASN A 452 25.56 36.61 16.12
C ASN A 452 26.88 36.14 16.77
N PRO A 453 28.02 36.78 16.49
CA PRO A 453 29.32 36.32 17.00
C PRO A 453 29.43 36.25 18.52
N GLU A 454 28.74 37.12 19.26
CA GLU A 454 28.83 37.15 20.72
C GLU A 454 27.96 36.06 21.36
N GLU A 455 26.74 35.87 20.85
CA GLU A 455 25.88 34.73 21.19
C GLU A 455 26.57 33.40 20.87
N ALA A 456 27.28 33.33 19.74
CA ALA A 456 28.00 32.13 19.33
C ALA A 456 29.09 31.73 20.34
N LYS A 457 29.84 32.71 20.89
CA LYS A 457 30.83 32.45 21.96
C LYS A 457 30.16 31.93 23.22
N GLN A 458 29.04 32.52 23.63
CA GLN A 458 28.30 32.09 24.82
C GLN A 458 27.79 30.66 24.68
N ILE A 459 27.19 30.32 23.52
CA ILE A 459 26.70 28.97 23.23
C ILE A 459 27.86 27.98 23.15
N LYS A 460 28.99 28.32 22.47
CA LYS A 460 30.17 27.45 22.41
C LYS A 460 30.72 27.11 23.79
N ARG A 461 30.78 28.09 24.71
CA ARG A 461 31.18 27.86 26.11
C ARG A 461 30.20 26.94 26.82
N LEU A 462 28.90 27.17 26.63
CA LEU A 462 27.84 26.35 27.23
C LEU A 462 27.92 24.88 26.79
N VAL A 463 28.13 24.62 25.49
CA VAL A 463 28.19 23.26 24.94
C VAL A 463 29.61 22.68 24.89
N ARG A 464 30.61 23.38 25.42
CA ARG A 464 32.03 22.95 25.49
C ARG A 464 32.57 22.49 24.13
N VAL A 465 32.46 23.32 23.11
CA VAL A 465 32.95 23.04 21.74
C VAL A 465 34.30 23.73 21.52
N PRO A 466 35.28 23.11 20.82
CA PRO A 466 36.60 23.70 20.56
C PRO A 466 36.56 25.04 19.83
N GLU A 467 37.63 25.83 19.95
CA GLU A 467 37.70 27.15 19.30
C GLU A 467 37.70 27.08 17.77
N SER A 468 38.25 26.01 17.19
CA SER A 468 38.25 25.76 15.74
C SER A 468 36.87 25.61 15.11
N TYR A 469 35.82 25.45 15.92
CA TYR A 469 34.45 25.31 15.43
C TYR A 469 33.75 26.66 15.46
N ILE A 470 33.31 27.11 14.31
CA ILE A 470 32.53 28.35 14.17
C ILE A 470 31.05 27.96 14.12
N LEU A 471 30.27 28.36 15.13
CA LEU A 471 28.81 28.19 15.14
C LEU A 471 28.20 29.21 14.16
N THR A 472 27.58 28.74 13.09
CA THR A 472 27.06 29.62 12.03
C THR A 472 25.55 29.84 12.15
N CYS A 473 24.80 28.78 12.46
CA CYS A 473 23.35 28.84 12.61
C CYS A 473 22.83 27.64 13.42
N MET A 474 21.53 27.68 13.74
CA MET A 474 20.84 26.61 14.45
C MET A 474 19.51 26.29 13.78
N LEU A 475 19.16 25.00 13.78
CA LEU A 475 17.87 24.51 13.32
C LEU A 475 17.00 24.18 14.52
N LEU A 476 15.96 24.96 14.76
CA LEU A 476 14.91 24.60 15.72
C LEU A 476 13.93 23.65 15.02
N LEU A 477 13.58 22.54 15.67
CA LEU A 477 12.79 21.48 15.04
C LEU A 477 11.78 20.83 15.99
N GLY A 478 10.61 20.49 15.44
CA GLY A 478 9.52 19.80 16.13
C GLY A 478 8.24 19.75 15.30
N PHE A 479 7.14 19.30 15.90
CA PHE A 479 5.82 19.35 15.27
C PHE A 479 5.15 20.71 15.50
N SER A 480 4.44 21.23 14.48
CA SER A 480 3.76 22.53 14.59
C SER A 480 2.51 22.48 15.45
N ASP A 481 2.34 23.49 16.30
CA ASP A 481 1.12 23.79 17.06
C ASP A 481 0.41 25.06 16.56
N GLN A 482 0.82 25.57 15.40
CA GLN A 482 0.15 26.69 14.72
C GLN A 482 -0.47 26.24 13.40
N LYS A 483 -1.62 26.82 13.06
CA LYS A 483 -2.18 26.74 11.70
C LYS A 483 -1.22 27.46 10.75
N VAL A 484 -0.82 26.78 9.68
CA VAL A 484 0.12 27.28 8.69
C VAL A 484 -0.70 27.74 7.48
N SER A 485 -0.68 29.03 7.15
CA SER A 485 -1.21 29.48 5.86
C SER A 485 -0.18 29.24 4.76
N LEU A 486 -0.66 28.76 3.61
CA LEU A 486 0.15 28.65 2.39
C LEU A 486 0.31 30.01 1.70
N ASP A 487 -0.51 31.01 2.03
CA ASP A 487 -0.41 32.37 1.53
C ASP A 487 0.92 32.98 2.01
N SER A 488 1.85 33.18 1.08
CA SER A 488 3.18 33.67 1.42
C SER A 488 3.15 35.20 1.51
N MET A 489 3.64 35.76 2.63
CA MET A 489 4.02 37.18 2.70
C MET A 489 5.28 37.51 1.87
N HIS A 490 5.97 36.52 1.27
CA HIS A 490 7.07 36.76 0.33
C HIS A 490 6.62 37.38 -1.01
N GLN A 491 5.32 37.57 -1.21
CA GLN A 491 4.75 38.27 -2.37
C GLN A 491 4.37 39.73 -2.08
N GLY A 492 4.81 40.30 -0.95
CA GLY A 492 4.58 41.71 -0.60
C GLY A 492 5.19 42.70 -1.60
N ASN A 493 6.23 42.28 -2.31
CA ASN A 493 6.59 42.82 -3.62
C ASN A 493 6.77 41.62 -4.55
N ILE A 494 5.95 41.53 -5.59
CA ILE A 494 6.09 40.49 -6.63
C ILE A 494 7.51 40.60 -7.17
N ILE A 495 8.38 39.62 -6.91
CA ILE A 495 9.54 39.39 -7.77
C ILE A 495 8.93 39.19 -9.15
N ARG A 496 9.03 40.22 -10.02
CA ARG A 496 8.47 40.16 -11.38
C ARG A 496 9.16 39.01 -12.10
N ARG A 497 8.51 37.85 -12.13
CA ARG A 497 8.97 36.66 -12.88
C ARG A 497 9.06 36.93 -14.39
N ARG A 498 8.55 38.08 -14.85
CA ARG A 498 8.65 38.60 -16.21
C ARG A 498 9.77 39.63 -16.27
N GLU A 499 10.99 39.13 -16.43
CA GLU A 499 12.17 39.76 -17.04
C GLU A 499 13.37 38.93 -16.59
N TYR A 500 13.48 37.70 -17.10
CA TYR A 500 14.81 37.16 -17.36
C TYR A 500 15.38 38.05 -18.46
N THR A 501 16.05 39.14 -18.10
CA THR A 501 16.94 39.81 -19.04
C THR A 501 18.05 38.82 -19.32
N ALA A 502 17.94 38.09 -20.42
CA ALA A 502 19.10 37.46 -21.01
C ALA A 502 20.14 38.57 -21.16
N TYR A 503 21.31 38.39 -20.54
CA TYR A 503 22.39 39.36 -20.66
C TYR A 503 22.76 39.48 -22.14
N SER A 504 22.28 40.52 -22.81
CA SER A 504 22.83 41.01 -24.06
C SER A 504 23.74 42.18 -23.73
N GLU A 505 24.82 42.36 -24.50
CA GLU A 505 25.80 43.45 -24.30
C GLU A 505 25.18 44.86 -24.28
N THR A 506 23.92 45.00 -24.68
CA THR A 506 23.14 46.25 -24.67
C THR A 506 22.40 46.54 -23.36
N ALA A 507 22.31 45.61 -22.40
CA ALA A 507 21.65 45.84 -21.11
C ALA A 507 22.59 46.53 -20.09
N LYS A 508 23.05 47.74 -20.40
CA LYS A 508 23.75 48.61 -19.44
C LYS A 508 22.75 49.33 -18.53
N ARG A 509 22.27 48.64 -17.49
CA ARG A 509 21.91 49.14 -16.15
C ARG A 509 20.98 48.13 -15.47
N ILE A 510 21.45 47.58 -14.35
CA ILE A 510 20.62 46.90 -13.33
C ILE A 510 20.34 47.93 -12.23
#